data_AF-A0A955ME10-F1
#
_entry.id   AF-A0A955ME10-F1
#
_cell.length_a   1.000
_cell.length_b   1.000
_cell.length_c   1.000
_cell.angle_alpha   90.00
_cell.angle_beta   90.00
_cell.angle_gamma   90.00
#
_symmetry.space_group_name_H-M   'P 1'
#
loop_
_entity.id
_entity.type
_entity.pdbx_description
1 polymer ?
#
loop_
_entity_poly.entity_id
_entity_poly.type
_entity_poly.pdbx_seq_one_letter_code
_entity_poly.pdbx_strand_id
1 'polypeptide(L)'
;MELKFDIRGNLRPYERIEVTLDEFKENFVGPFEKTSSRHEIFENYIRYVEEFKKEITPKFKQWIDGSFVTNKVNPRDIDIVNIVDYEIAKENYDLLREKFLNKD
;
A
#
# COMPACT_ATOMS: atom_id res chain seq x y z
N MET A 1 -13.79 -9.91 -1.25
CA MET A 1 -14.27 -9.65 0.14
C MET A 1 -15.06 -8.34 0.19
N GLU A 2 -15.99 -8.15 1.14
CA GLU A 2 -16.65 -6.85 1.40
C GLU A 2 -16.10 -6.22 2.70
N LEU A 3 -15.43 -5.07 2.60
CA LEU A 3 -14.85 -4.36 3.74
C LEU A 3 -15.87 -3.40 4.39
N LYS A 4 -15.80 -3.26 5.72
CA LYS A 4 -16.71 -2.41 6.49
C LYS A 4 -15.96 -1.22 7.08
N PHE A 5 -16.67 -0.12 7.27
CA PHE A 5 -16.15 1.08 7.92
C PHE A 5 -17.01 1.45 9.13
N ASP A 6 -16.39 2.00 10.16
CA ASP A 6 -17.12 2.56 11.30
C ASP A 6 -17.72 3.94 10.98
N ILE A 7 -18.43 4.53 11.95
CA ILE A 7 -19.06 5.86 11.81
C ILE A 7 -18.05 7.01 11.58
N ARG A 8 -16.75 6.76 11.80
CA ARG A 8 -15.64 7.70 11.59
C ARG A 8 -14.89 7.41 10.29
N GLY A 9 -15.29 6.38 9.55
CA GLY A 9 -14.69 5.99 8.29
C GLY A 9 -13.47 5.08 8.40
N ASN A 10 -13.16 4.54 9.58
CA ASN A 10 -12.03 3.63 9.76
C ASN A 10 -12.43 2.19 9.42
N LEU A 11 -11.49 1.45 8.85
CA LEU A 11 -11.67 0.05 8.45
C LEU A 11 -12.02 -0.84 9.65
N ARG A 12 -12.92 -1.81 9.41
CA ARG A 12 -13.35 -2.83 10.34
C ARG A 12 -13.28 -4.22 9.69
N PRO A 13 -12.91 -5.26 10.43
CA PRO A 13 -12.47 -5.26 11.84
C PRO A 13 -11.13 -4.52 12.08
N TYR A 14 -10.86 -4.10 13.33
CA TYR A 14 -9.60 -3.43 13.70
C TYR A 14 -8.47 -4.46 13.92
N GLU A 15 -8.22 -5.23 12.88
CA GLU A 15 -7.22 -6.28 12.85
C GLU A 15 -6.55 -6.30 11.48
N ARG A 16 -5.53 -7.14 11.31
CA ARG A 16 -4.91 -7.33 10.00
C ARG A 16 -5.87 -8.09 9.10
N ILE A 17 -6.27 -7.44 8.01
CA ILE A 17 -7.09 -8.05 6.98
C ILE A 17 -6.16 -8.40 5.81
N GLU A 18 -6.01 -9.69 5.54
CA GLU A 18 -5.27 -10.15 4.37
C GLU A 18 -6.15 -10.04 3.14
N VAL A 19 -5.63 -9.40 2.10
CA VAL A 19 -6.30 -9.21 0.81
C VAL A 19 -5.32 -9.48 -0.32
N THR A 20 -5.84 -9.97 -1.44
CA THR A 20 -5.09 -9.98 -2.69
C THR A 20 -4.98 -8.56 -3.27
N LEU A 21 -4.09 -8.38 -4.25
CA LEU A 21 -3.96 -7.09 -4.95
C LEU A 21 -5.26 -6.69 -5.66
N ASP A 22 -5.97 -7.67 -6.23
CA ASP A 22 -7.26 -7.44 -6.90
C ASP A 22 -8.32 -7.02 -5.88
N GLU A 23 -8.43 -7.71 -4.74
CA GLU A 23 -9.35 -7.33 -3.67
C GLU A 23 -9.03 -5.95 -3.08
N PHE A 24 -7.73 -5.63 -2.96
CA PHE A 24 -7.28 -4.32 -2.51
C PHE A 24 -7.76 -3.22 -3.47
N LYS A 25 -7.61 -3.42 -4.79
CA LYS A 25 -8.13 -2.49 -5.80
C LYS A 25 -9.65 -2.40 -5.78
N GLU A 26 -10.33 -3.54 -5.74
CA GLU A 26 -11.80 -3.63 -5.76
C GLU A 26 -12.46 -2.94 -4.57
N ASN A 27 -11.81 -2.94 -3.40
CA ASN A 27 -12.38 -2.34 -2.19
C ASN A 27 -11.93 -0.90 -1.94
N PHE A 28 -10.68 -0.55 -2.25
CA PHE A 28 -10.11 0.76 -1.89
C PHE A 28 -9.97 1.74 -3.07
N VAL A 29 -10.27 1.30 -4.30
CA VAL A 29 -10.17 2.13 -5.51
C VAL A 29 -11.46 2.06 -6.34
N GLY A 30 -11.90 0.84 -6.67
CA GLY A 30 -13.06 0.58 -7.52
C GLY A 30 -14.35 1.33 -7.15
N PRO A 31 -14.72 1.45 -5.86
CA PRO A 31 -15.97 2.10 -5.45
C PRO A 31 -15.93 3.63 -5.52
N PHE A 32 -14.76 4.23 -5.78
CA PHE A 32 -14.59 5.68 -5.80
C PHE A 32 -14.58 6.22 -7.22
N GLU A 33 -15.15 7.42 -7.39
CA GLU A 33 -15.17 8.14 -8.67
C GLU A 33 -13.77 8.22 -9.30
N LYS A 34 -13.70 8.16 -10.63
CA LYS A 34 -12.43 8.23 -11.38
C LYS A 34 -11.63 9.52 -11.13
N THR A 35 -12.29 10.56 -10.63
CA THR A 35 -11.66 11.84 -10.26
C THR A 35 -11.05 11.82 -8.86
N SER A 36 -11.23 10.75 -8.09
CA SER A 36 -10.58 10.57 -6.79
C SER A 36 -9.07 10.39 -6.94
N SER A 37 -8.30 10.97 -6.01
CA SER A 37 -6.84 10.77 -5.94
C SER A 37 -6.45 9.30 -5.73
N ARG A 38 -7.37 8.43 -5.30
CA ARG A 38 -7.13 7.01 -5.09
C ARG A 38 -6.63 6.29 -6.35
N HIS A 39 -7.16 6.65 -7.52
CA HIS A 39 -6.78 6.00 -8.78
C HIS A 39 -5.32 6.28 -9.12
N GLU A 40 -4.90 7.55 -9.04
CA GLU A 40 -3.52 7.96 -9.29
C GLU A 40 -2.55 7.40 -8.23
N ILE A 41 -2.91 7.47 -6.95
CA ILE A 41 -2.10 6.93 -5.85
C ILE A 41 -1.92 5.42 -6.04
N PHE A 42 -2.99 4.69 -6.39
CA PHE A 42 -2.91 3.25 -6.63
C PHE A 42 -2.03 2.91 -7.85
N GLU A 43 -2.14 3.68 -8.93
CA GLU A 43 -1.28 3.48 -10.11
C GLU A 43 0.20 3.69 -9.79
N ASN A 44 0.52 4.73 -9.02
CA ASN A 44 1.87 4.97 -8.50
C ASN A 44 2.33 3.85 -7.57
N TYR A 45 1.44 3.34 -6.71
CA TYR A 45 1.71 2.21 -5.84
C TYR A 45 2.04 0.93 -6.64
N ILE A 46 1.32 0.65 -7.73
CA ILE A 46 1.64 -0.49 -8.60
C ILE A 46 3.04 -0.33 -9.21
N ARG A 47 3.38 0.86 -9.71
CA ARG A 47 4.75 1.14 -10.20
C ARG A 47 5.80 0.89 -9.13
N TYR A 48 5.57 1.42 -7.93
CA TYR A 48 6.43 1.19 -6.77
C TYR A 48 6.65 -0.30 -6.49
N VAL A 49 5.56 -1.09 -6.45
CA VAL A 49 5.62 -2.53 -6.19
C VAL A 49 6.41 -3.26 -7.26
N GLU A 50 6.20 -2.95 -8.54
CA GLU A 50 6.94 -3.60 -9.64
C GLU A 50 8.43 -3.23 -9.64
N GLU A 51 8.77 -1.97 -9.34
CA GLU A 51 10.16 -1.56 -9.16
C GLU A 51 10.81 -2.26 -7.97
N PHE A 52 10.13 -2.33 -6.83
CA PHE A 52 10.63 -3.03 -5.63
C PHE A 52 10.86 -4.52 -5.89
N LYS A 53 9.92 -5.19 -6.58
CA LYS A 53 10.06 -6.59 -6.98
C LYS A 53 11.27 -6.83 -7.87
N LYS A 54 11.49 -5.93 -8.83
CA LYS A 54 12.56 -6.02 -9.82
C LYS A 54 13.93 -5.75 -9.22
N GLU A 55 14.04 -4.74 -8.36
CA GLU A 55 15.31 -4.21 -7.90
C GLU A 55 15.76 -4.76 -6.55
N ILE A 56 14.81 -5.17 -5.69
CA ILE A 56 15.10 -5.67 -4.34
C ILE A 56 14.75 -7.15 -4.25
N THR A 57 13.46 -7.49 -4.30
CA THR A 57 13.02 -8.88 -4.22
C THR A 57 11.55 -9.04 -4.56
N PRO A 58 11.16 -10.12 -5.27
CA PRO A 58 9.75 -10.47 -5.45
C PRO A 58 9.12 -11.09 -4.18
N LYS A 59 9.93 -11.41 -3.15
CA LYS A 59 9.48 -12.08 -1.92
C LYS A 59 9.48 -11.12 -0.74
N PHE A 60 8.37 -10.43 -0.55
CA PHE A 60 8.15 -9.55 0.60
C PHE A 60 6.67 -9.54 0.99
N LYS A 61 6.39 -9.07 2.21
CA LYS A 61 5.03 -8.75 2.65
C LYS A 61 4.91 -7.24 2.79
N GLN A 62 3.71 -6.71 2.60
CA GLN A 62 3.46 -5.30 2.78
C GLN A 62 2.28 -5.08 3.71
N TRP A 63 2.43 -4.15 4.65
CA TRP A 63 1.32 -3.60 5.40
C TRP A 63 0.97 -2.24 4.84
N ILE A 64 -0.33 -1.98 4.72
CA ILE A 64 -0.88 -0.75 4.17
C ILE A 64 -1.80 -0.17 5.22
N ASP A 65 -1.66 1.12 5.50
CA ASP A 65 -2.42 1.80 6.55
C ASP A 65 -2.73 3.26 6.17
N GLY A 66 -3.11 4.04 7.17
CA GLY A 66 -3.32 5.48 7.08
C GLY A 66 -4.58 5.83 6.31
N SER A 67 -4.59 7.03 5.74
CA SER A 67 -5.82 7.59 5.20
C SER A 67 -6.33 6.87 3.96
N PHE A 68 -5.47 6.12 3.27
CA PHE A 68 -5.81 5.37 2.06
C PHE A 68 -6.78 4.21 2.33
N VAL A 69 -6.62 3.52 3.47
CA VAL A 69 -7.47 2.37 3.84
C VAL A 69 -8.72 2.76 4.61
N THR A 70 -9.05 4.06 4.67
CA THR A 70 -10.30 4.58 5.23
C THR A 70 -11.35 4.79 4.13
N ASN A 71 -12.54 5.28 4.48
CA ASN A 71 -13.54 5.72 3.48
C ASN A 71 -13.31 7.15 2.93
N LYS A 72 -12.19 7.80 3.26
CA LYS A 72 -11.87 9.16 2.79
C LYS A 72 -11.80 9.19 1.26
N VAL A 73 -12.61 10.04 0.61
CA VAL A 73 -12.69 10.06 -0.87
C VAL A 73 -11.34 10.41 -1.51
N ASN A 74 -10.62 11.39 -0.96
CA ASN A 74 -9.35 11.87 -1.51
C ASN A 74 -8.24 11.77 -0.44
N PRO A 75 -7.63 10.59 -0.24
CA PRO A 75 -6.40 10.48 0.55
C PRO A 75 -5.27 11.25 -0.14
N ARG A 76 -4.28 11.69 0.63
CA ARG A 76 -3.14 12.45 0.09
C ARG A 76 -2.10 11.51 -0.52
N ASP A 77 -1.90 10.39 0.13
CA ASP A 77 -0.84 9.41 -0.07
C ASP A 77 -1.33 8.02 0.36
N ILE A 78 -0.43 7.04 0.26
CA ILE A 78 -0.59 5.68 0.75
C ILE A 78 0.57 5.37 1.69
N ASP A 79 0.23 4.92 2.90
CA ASP A 79 1.22 4.55 3.91
C ASP A 79 1.51 3.05 3.78
N ILE A 80 2.79 2.70 3.58
CA ILE A 80 3.23 1.32 3.39
C ILE A 80 4.42 0.96 4.27
N VAL A 81 4.48 -0.30 4.70
CA VAL A 81 5.64 -0.91 5.35
C VAL A 81 6.01 -2.18 4.60
N ASN A 82 7.23 -2.25 4.05
CA ASN A 82 7.75 -3.47 3.45
C ASN A 82 8.44 -4.33 4.52
N ILE A 83 7.99 -5.57 4.63
CA ILE A 83 8.59 -6.59 5.48
C ILE A 83 9.38 -7.53 4.58
N VAL A 84 10.69 -7.46 4.72
CA VAL A 84 11.67 -8.12 3.86
C VAL A 84 12.58 -9.00 4.71
N ASP A 85 13.08 -10.08 4.13
CA ASP A 85 14.13 -10.89 4.77
C ASP A 85 15.36 -10.03 5.09
N TYR A 86 15.97 -10.28 6.25
CA TYR A 86 17.09 -9.49 6.74
C TYR A 86 18.29 -9.52 5.80
N GLU A 87 18.65 -10.69 5.25
CA GLU A 87 19.83 -10.79 4.38
C GLU A 87 19.58 -10.05 3.06
N ILE A 88 18.37 -10.15 2.49
CA ILE A 88 18.00 -9.37 1.31
C ILE A 88 18.08 -7.86 1.59
N ALA A 89 17.54 -7.41 2.73
CA ALA A 89 17.55 -6.01 3.10
C ALA A 89 18.98 -5.48 3.33
N LYS A 90 19.84 -6.29 3.94
CA LYS A 90 21.24 -5.97 4.19
C LYS A 90 22.04 -5.88 2.89
N GLU A 91 21.88 -6.83 1.97
CA GLU A 91 22.56 -6.85 0.67
C GLU A 91 22.16 -5.66 -0.20
N ASN A 92 20.91 -5.19 -0.09
CA ASN A 92 20.36 -4.10 -0.89
C ASN A 92 20.24 -2.77 -0.13
N TYR A 93 20.90 -2.63 1.02
CA TYR A 93 20.65 -1.52 1.96
C TYR A 93 20.86 -0.14 1.32
N ASP A 94 21.93 0.04 0.54
CA ASP A 94 22.22 1.32 -0.10
C ASP A 94 21.13 1.73 -1.10
N LEU A 95 20.66 0.78 -1.91
CA LEU A 95 19.59 1.00 -2.87
C LEU A 95 18.24 1.26 -2.18
N LEU A 96 17.94 0.50 -1.12
CA LEU A 96 16.78 0.75 -0.26
C LEU A 96 16.81 2.19 0.27
N ARG A 97 17.95 2.61 0.82
CA ARG A 97 18.14 3.95 1.38
C ARG A 97 18.02 5.06 0.34
N GLU A 98 18.56 4.86 -0.86
CA GLU A 98 18.54 5.89 -1.90
C GLU A 98 17.16 6.09 -2.52
N LYS A 99 16.43 4.98 -2.74
CA LYS A 99 15.24 4.96 -3.60
C LYS A 99 13.93 4.65 -2.88
N PHE A 100 13.95 3.83 -1.83
CA PHE A 100 12.73 3.25 -1.25
C PHE A 100 12.45 3.65 0.20
N LEU A 101 13.42 4.22 0.91
CA LEU A 101 13.23 4.78 2.25
C LEU A 101 12.89 6.26 2.17
N ASN A 102 12.05 6.71 3.11
CA ASN A 102 11.74 8.13 3.26
C ASN A 102 13.02 8.92 3.53
N LYS A 103 13.17 10.03 2.82
CA LYS A 103 14.25 10.98 3.07
C LYS A 103 13.73 11.98 4.10
N ASP A 104 14.26 11.88 5.32
CA ASP A 104 14.05 12.88 6.37
C ASP A 104 14.61 14.26 5.95
#